data_AF-A0A7W6BDB2-F1
#
_entry.id   AF-A0A7W6BDB2-F1
#
_cell.length_a   1.000
_cell.length_b   1.000
_cell.length_c   1.000
_cell.angle_alpha   90.00
_cell.angle_beta   90.00
_cell.angle_gamma   90.00
#
_symmetry.space_group_name_H-M   'P 1'
#
loop_
_entity.id
_entity.type
_entity.pdbx_description
1 polymer ?
#
loop_
_entity_poly.entity_id
_entity_poly.type
_entity_poly.pdbx_seq_one_letter_code
_entity_poly.pdbx_strand_id
1 'polypeptide(L)'
;MGGASIATFPWFCLTVFFGPDEAYTNDHITYHNGMMTWWGLLEAVELLAEIAVFGIAAGGLFWLVAASGVKSRPAFEKVFE
;
A
#
# COMPACT_ATOMS: atom_id res chain seq x y z
N MET A 1 6.70 8.02 6.99
CA MET A 1 7.08 6.60 7.01
C MET A 1 5.90 5.68 7.37
N GLY A 2 5.09 5.95 8.40
CA GLY A 2 3.99 5.04 8.80
C GLY A 2 2.99 4.65 7.71
N GLY A 3 2.54 5.57 6.85
CA GLY A 3 1.59 5.26 5.77
C GLY A 3 2.12 4.26 4.74
N ALA A 4 3.42 4.32 4.42
CA ALA A 4 4.07 3.38 3.51
C ALA A 4 4.09 1.97 4.11
N SER A 5 4.53 1.85 5.37
CA SER A 5 4.63 0.57 6.07
C SER A 5 3.27 -0.08 6.27
N ILE A 6 2.23 0.70 6.61
CA ILE A 6 0.86 0.17 6.75
C ILE A 6 0.33 -0.34 5.41
N ALA A 7 0.64 0.36 4.32
CA ALA A 7 0.20 -0.03 2.99
C ALA A 7 0.91 -1.31 2.49
N THR A 8 2.23 -1.43 2.71
CA THR A 8 3.03 -2.54 2.16
C THR A 8 3.03 -3.79 3.03
N PHE A 9 2.84 -3.67 4.35
CA PHE A 9 3.00 -4.78 5.28
C PHE A 9 2.11 -6.00 4.97
N PRO A 10 0.80 -5.87 4.69
CA PRO A 10 -0.05 -7.01 4.38
C PRO A 10 0.42 -7.78 3.13
N TRP A 11 0.85 -7.04 2.10
CA TRP A 11 1.33 -7.62 0.85
C TRP A 11 2.67 -8.31 1.03
N PHE A 12 3.57 -7.73 1.82
CA PHE A 12 4.82 -8.37 2.19
C PHE A 12 4.57 -9.72 2.88
N CYS A 13 3.64 -9.77 3.83
CA CYS A 13 3.26 -11.02 4.49
C CYS A 13 2.70 -12.06 3.50
N LEU A 14 1.85 -11.64 2.55
CA LEU A 14 1.35 -12.55 1.52
C LEU A 14 2.47 -13.10 0.65
N THR A 15 3.41 -12.26 0.21
CA THR A 15 4.55 -12.69 -0.62
C THR A 15 5.48 -13.65 0.10
N VAL A 16 5.64 -13.53 1.42
CA VAL A 16 6.58 -14.36 2.19
C VAL A 16 5.95 -15.67 2.66
N PHE A 17 4.68 -15.64 3.09
CA PHE A 17 4.05 -16.79 3.75
C PHE A 17 3.08 -17.57 2.86
N PHE A 18 2.61 -17.00 1.75
CA PHE A 18 1.55 -17.57 0.92
C PHE A 18 1.96 -17.69 -0.56
N GLY A 19 3.21 -18.08 -0.81
CA GLY A 19 3.71 -18.34 -2.15
C GLY A 19 3.03 -19.55 -2.80
N PRO A 20 2.68 -19.49 -4.11
CA PRO A 20 2.17 -20.64 -4.86
C PRO A 20 3.28 -21.66 -5.17
N ASP A 21 2.90 -22.91 -5.49
CA ASP A 21 3.86 -23.95 -5.89
C ASP A 21 4.57 -23.63 -7.21
N GLU A 22 3.84 -23.10 -8.19
CA GLU A 22 4.32 -22.71 -9.52
C GLU A 22 3.66 -21.39 -9.92
N ALA A 23 4.43 -20.44 -10.44
CA ALA A 23 3.89 -19.20 -11.01
C ALA A 23 4.82 -18.60 -12.06
N TYR A 24 4.23 -17.88 -13.01
CA TYR A 24 4.91 -17.29 -14.16
C TYR A 24 4.35 -15.89 -14.42
N THR A 25 5.25 -14.94 -14.72
CA THR A 25 4.90 -13.61 -15.22
C THR A 25 5.72 -13.33 -16.46
N ASN A 26 5.07 -12.94 -17.57
CA ASN A 26 5.74 -12.60 -18.83
C ASN A 26 6.79 -13.64 -19.27
N ASP A 27 6.42 -14.92 -19.29
CA ASP A 27 7.28 -16.08 -19.60
C ASP A 27 8.46 -16.32 -18.65
N HIS A 28 8.56 -15.58 -17.53
CA HIS A 28 9.55 -15.81 -16.50
C HIS A 28 8.94 -16.55 -15.32
N ILE A 29 9.62 -17.60 -14.85
CA ILE A 29 9.22 -18.35 -13.65
C ILE A 29 9.41 -17.45 -12.42
N THR A 30 8.32 -17.17 -11.69
CA THR A 30 8.35 -16.39 -10.43
C THR A 30 8.32 -17.28 -9.20
N TYR A 31 7.71 -18.47 -9.30
CA TYR A 31 7.74 -19.53 -8.28
C TYR A 31 7.97 -20.90 -8.92
N HIS A 32 8.80 -21.73 -8.29
CA HIS A 32 9.07 -23.11 -8.69
C HIS A 32 9.22 -24.00 -7.46
N ASN A 33 8.49 -25.12 -7.41
CA ASN A 33 8.42 -26.01 -6.23
C ASN A 33 8.17 -25.26 -4.91
N GLY A 34 7.28 -24.26 -4.91
CA GLY A 34 6.94 -23.46 -3.73
C GLY A 34 8.02 -22.46 -3.30
N MET A 35 9.12 -22.35 -4.04
CA MET A 35 10.17 -21.38 -3.80
C MET A 35 10.06 -20.20 -4.76
N MET A 36 10.08 -18.98 -4.21
CA MET A 36 10.20 -17.77 -5.00
C MET A 36 11.56 -17.73 -5.71
N THR A 37 11.55 -17.46 -7.02
CA THR A 37 12.77 -17.30 -7.81
C THR A 37 13.33 -15.88 -7.66
N TRP A 38 14.54 -15.64 -8.19
CA TRP A 38 15.10 -14.28 -8.25
C TRP A 38 14.20 -13.32 -9.02
N TRP A 39 13.56 -13.80 -10.09
CA TRP A 39 12.63 -12.99 -10.86
C TRP A 39 11.37 -12.66 -10.05
N GLY A 40 10.81 -13.65 -9.35
CA GLY A 40 9.69 -13.44 -8.43
C GLY A 40 10.03 -12.42 -7.34
N LEU A 41 11.26 -12.45 -6.81
CA LEU A 41 11.70 -11.48 -5.81
C LEU A 41 11.75 -10.05 -6.36
N LEU A 42 12.30 -9.86 -7.57
CA LEU A 42 12.33 -8.54 -8.22
C LEU A 42 10.92 -7.98 -8.42
N GLU A 43 10.01 -8.80 -8.92
CA GLU A 43 8.61 -8.42 -9.14
C GLU A 43 7.88 -8.11 -7.83
N ALA A 44 8.13 -8.89 -6.76
CA ALA A 44 7.58 -8.60 -5.44
C ALA A 44 8.12 -7.29 -4.86
N VAL A 45 9.41 -7.00 -5.03
CA VAL A 45 10.02 -5.73 -4.60
C VAL A 45 9.45 -4.56 -5.39
N GLU A 46 9.29 -4.69 -6.70
CA GLU A 46 8.69 -3.67 -7.56
C GLU A 46 7.26 -3.34 -7.10
N LEU A 47 6.43 -4.37 -6.91
CA LEU A 47 5.06 -4.22 -6.41
C LEU A 47 5.03 -3.55 -5.02
N LEU A 48 5.90 -3.97 -4.10
CA LEU A 48 5.98 -3.36 -2.77
C LEU A 48 6.45 -1.89 -2.83
N ALA A 49 7.36 -1.56 -3.76
CA ALA A 49 7.82 -0.20 -3.96
C ALA A 49 6.71 0.71 -4.49
N GLU A 50 5.91 0.26 -5.46
CA GLU A 50 4.74 0.99 -5.95
C GLU A 50 3.74 1.27 -4.83
N ILE A 51 3.40 0.25 -4.05
CA ILE A 51 2.47 0.37 -2.91
C ILE A 51 3.03 1.33 -1.85
N ALA A 52 4.34 1.29 -1.59
CA ALA A 52 4.97 2.23 -0.67
C ALA A 52 4.81 3.68 -1.15
N VAL A 53 5.04 3.93 -2.45
CA VAL A 53 4.90 5.27 -3.05
C VAL A 53 3.45 5.75 -2.93
N PHE A 54 2.47 4.91 -3.26
CA PHE A 54 1.05 5.25 -3.09
C PHE A 54 0.68 5.51 -1.63
N GLY A 55 1.20 4.71 -0.69
CA GLY A 55 1.00 4.91 0.75
C GLY A 55 1.58 6.23 1.27
N ILE A 56 2.75 6.64 0.75
CA ILE A 56 3.35 7.95 1.06
C ILE A 56 2.48 9.07 0.48
N ALA A 57 2.08 8.96 -0.78
CA ALA A 57 1.27 9.98 -1.45
C ALA A 57 -0.08 10.18 -0.76
N ALA A 58 -0.79 9.08 -0.43
CA ALA A 58 -2.05 9.12 0.29
C ALA A 58 -1.89 9.69 1.72
N GLY A 59 -0.83 9.30 2.44
CA GLY A 59 -0.53 9.86 3.76
C GLY A 59 -0.21 11.36 3.70
N GLY A 60 0.53 11.80 2.68
CA GLY A 60 0.81 13.21 2.43
C GLY A 60 -0.46 14.00 2.11
N LEU A 61 -1.33 13.46 1.25
CA LEU A 61 -2.62 14.07 0.92
C LEU A 61 -3.52 14.19 2.16
N PHE A 62 -3.58 13.14 2.99
CA PHE A 62 -4.31 13.17 4.25
C PHE A 62 -3.83 14.31 5.16
N TRP A 63 -2.51 14.45 5.32
CA TRP A 63 -1.95 15.53 6.14
C TRP A 63 -2.16 16.92 5.53
N LEU A 64 -2.12 17.06 4.20
CA LEU A 64 -2.47 18.32 3.53
C LEU A 64 -3.93 18.72 3.82
N VAL A 65 -4.86 17.77 3.73
CA VAL A 65 -6.27 18.01 4.06
C VAL A 65 -6.43 18.32 5.55
N ALA A 66 -5.82 17.54 6.44
CA ALA A 66 -5.91 17.76 7.88
C ALA A 66 -5.30 19.12 8.31
N ALA A 67 -4.16 19.50 7.73
CA ALA A 67 -3.47 20.76 8.00
C ALA A 67 -4.14 21.97 7.33
N SER A 68 -4.93 21.77 6.26
CA SER A 68 -5.65 22.85 5.58
C SER A 68 -6.66 23.57 6.47
N GLY A 69 -6.92 23.05 7.67
CA GLY A 69 -7.67 23.76 8.70
C GLY A 69 -9.07 24.13 8.23
N VAL A 70 -9.68 23.33 7.34
CA VAL A 70 -11.10 23.41 7.00
C VAL A 70 -11.86 23.16 8.30
N LYS A 71 -12.05 24.25 9.04
CA LYS A 71 -13.04 24.36 10.08
C LYS A 71 -14.35 24.04 9.37
N SER A 72 -14.83 22.82 9.52
CA SER A 72 -16.26 22.55 9.42
C SER A 72 -16.89 23.55 10.36
N ARG A 73 -17.36 24.68 9.82
CA ARG A 73 -18.17 25.63 10.56
C ARG A 73 -19.30 24.77 11.13
N PRO A 74 -19.53 24.76 12.45
CA PRO A 74 -20.70 24.07 12.96
C PRO A 74 -21.90 24.71 12.26
N ALA A 75 -22.61 23.92 11.46
CA ALA A 75 -23.88 24.29 10.83
C ALA A 75 -25.00 24.32 11.89
N PHE A 76 -24.73 24.94 13.03
CA PHE A 76 -25.70 25.26 14.06
C PHE A 76 -25.68 26.76 14.24
N GLU A 77 -26.06 27.44 13.16
CA GLU A 77 -26.57 28.79 13.25
C GLU A 77 -27.80 28.72 14.15
N LYS A 78 -27.78 29.55 15.20
CA LYS A 78 -28.78 29.60 16.25
C LYS A 78 -30.17 29.79 15.63
N VAL A 79 -30.96 28.72 15.57
CA VAL A 79 -32.41 28.81 15.47
C VAL A 79 -32.91 28.43 16.85
N PHE A 80 -33.13 29.43 17.69
CA PHE A 80 -34.34 29.66 18.48
C PHE A 80 -34.05 30.74 19.52
N GLU A 81 -34.97 31.71 19.49
CA GLU A 81 -35.07 32.99 20.18
C GLU A 81 -35.35 32.83 21.68
#